data_AF-A0A850R828-F1
#
_entry.id   AF-A0A850R828-F1
#
_cell.length_a   1.000
_cell.length_b   1.000
_cell.length_c   1.000
_cell.angle_alpha   90.00
_cell.angle_beta   90.00
_cell.angle_gamma   90.00
#
_symmetry.space_group_name_H-M   'P 1'
#
loop_
_entity.id
_entity.type
_entity.pdbx_description
1 polymer ?
#
loop_
_entity_poly.entity_id
_entity_poly.type
_entity_poly.pdbx_seq_one_letter_code
_entity_poly.pdbx_strand_id
1 'polypeptide(L)'
;MLAQIQASTSPYCLLIVPLMVENNLQALTQRLLVVDVDEQVQIQRTQQRDKVPLEQVKKILASQASRSERLAAADDVITNNDDEQALYPQVEKLHQYYLALSQSQ
;
A
#
# COMPACT_ATOMS: atom_id res chain seq x y z
N MET A 1 -15.85 -9.32 0.50
CA MET A 1 -14.61 -9.10 -0.29
C MET A 1 -14.72 -9.75 -1.67
N LEU A 2 -14.64 -11.08 -1.81
CA LEU A 2 -14.65 -11.75 -3.13
C LEU A 2 -15.88 -11.44 -3.98
N ALA A 3 -17.08 -11.44 -3.39
CA ALA A 3 -18.30 -11.09 -4.12
C ALA A 3 -18.31 -9.65 -4.65
N GLN A 4 -17.64 -8.70 -3.97
CA GLN A 4 -17.54 -7.32 -4.43
C GLN A 4 -16.52 -7.18 -5.57
N ILE A 5 -15.41 -7.92 -5.49
CA ILE A 5 -14.41 -7.98 -6.57
C ILE A 5 -15.05 -8.56 -7.83
N GLN A 6 -15.81 -9.65 -7.70
CA GLN A 6 -16.53 -10.28 -8.82
C GLN A 6 -17.63 -9.41 -9.42
N ALA A 7 -18.24 -8.53 -8.62
CA ALA A 7 -19.27 -7.60 -9.07
C ALA A 7 -18.71 -6.30 -9.66
N SER A 8 -17.39 -6.08 -9.61
CA SER A 8 -16.79 -4.86 -10.13
C SER A 8 -16.85 -4.80 -11.65
N THR A 9 -17.17 -3.63 -12.18
CA THR A 9 -17.18 -3.34 -13.62
C THR A 9 -15.94 -2.57 -14.07
N SER A 10 -15.03 -2.22 -13.15
CA SER A 10 -13.77 -1.56 -13.47
C SER A 10 -12.79 -2.52 -14.14
N PRO A 11 -11.86 -2.02 -14.99
CA PRO A 11 -10.86 -2.88 -15.65
C PRO A 11 -9.96 -3.63 -14.66
N TYR A 12 -9.73 -3.07 -13.47
CA TYR A 12 -9.03 -3.73 -12.37
C TYR A 12 -9.65 -3.33 -11.02
N CYS A 13 -9.39 -4.13 -9.98
CA CYS A 13 -9.82 -3.84 -8.60
C CYS A 13 -8.62 -3.52 -7.70
N LEU A 14 -8.82 -2.63 -6.72
CA LEU A 14 -7.85 -2.41 -5.65
C LEU A 14 -8.32 -3.11 -4.38
N LEU A 15 -7.51 -4.04 -3.90
CA LEU A 15 -7.72 -4.71 -2.62
C LEU A 15 -6.84 -4.03 -1.56
N ILE A 16 -7.45 -3.21 -0.69
CA ILE A 16 -6.74 -2.47 0.36
C ILE A 16 -6.78 -3.27 1.66
N VAL A 17 -5.65 -3.86 2.04
CA VAL A 17 -5.56 -4.71 3.22
C VAL A 17 -4.37 -4.30 4.08
N PRO A 18 -4.58 -3.90 5.34
CA PRO A 18 -3.50 -3.78 6.31
C PRO A 18 -2.82 -5.14 6.51
N LEU A 19 -1.50 -5.15 6.74
CA LEU A 19 -0.73 -6.36 7.03
C LEU A 19 -0.76 -7.41 5.90
N MET A 20 -0.70 -6.95 4.66
CA MET A 20 -0.82 -7.83 3.48
C MET A 20 0.32 -8.84 3.38
N VAL A 21 1.55 -8.40 3.64
CA VAL A 21 2.77 -9.23 3.54
C VAL A 21 2.85 -10.23 4.70
N GLU A 22 2.51 -9.76 5.89
CA GLU A 22 2.51 -10.51 7.14
C GLU A 22 1.58 -11.72 7.08
N ASN A 23 0.43 -11.55 6.42
CA ASN A 23 -0.58 -12.60 6.27
C ASN A 23 -0.46 -13.38 4.96
N ASN A 24 0.57 -13.15 4.15
CA ASN A 24 0.76 -13.75 2.83
C ASN A 24 -0.44 -13.58 1.89
N LEU A 25 -1.15 -12.45 1.98
CA LEU A 25 -2.38 -12.20 1.22
C LEU A 25 -2.10 -11.70 -0.21
N GLN A 26 -0.84 -11.45 -0.56
CA GLN A 26 -0.44 -11.08 -1.93
C GLN A 26 -0.82 -12.13 -2.98
N ALA A 27 -0.99 -13.39 -2.59
CA ALA A 27 -1.47 -14.45 -3.48
C ALA A 27 -2.92 -14.22 -4.00
N LEU A 28 -3.68 -13.32 -3.36
CA LEU A 28 -5.03 -12.95 -3.78
C LEU A 28 -5.05 -11.88 -4.88
N THR A 29 -3.89 -11.35 -5.26
CA THR A 29 -3.75 -10.23 -6.19
C THR A 29 -2.80 -10.58 -7.34
N GLN A 30 -3.03 -10.00 -8.51
CA GLN A 30 -2.11 -10.16 -9.65
C GLN A 30 -0.85 -9.30 -9.49
N ARG A 31 -0.94 -8.21 -8.71
CA ARG A 31 0.17 -7.31 -8.38
C ARG A 31 0.03 -6.77 -6.96
N LEU A 32 1.16 -6.61 -6.28
CA LEU A 32 1.27 -5.96 -4.98
C LEU A 32 1.83 -4.54 -5.11
N LEU A 33 1.00 -3.54 -4.85
CA LEU A 33 1.41 -2.14 -4.73
C LEU A 33 1.68 -1.78 -3.27
N VAL A 34 2.90 -1.34 -2.97
CA VAL A 34 3.28 -0.84 -1.64
C VAL A 34 3.31 0.68 -1.65
N VAL A 35 2.60 1.31 -0.69
CA VAL A 35 2.76 2.73 -0.39
C VAL A 35 3.82 2.86 0.70
N ASP A 36 5.01 3.29 0.29
CA ASP A 36 6.17 3.44 1.17
C ASP A 36 6.26 4.86 1.73
N VAL A 37 6.68 4.95 2.98
CA VAL A 37 6.92 6.20 3.69
C VAL A 37 8.07 5.99 4.66
N ASP A 38 8.89 7.02 4.84
CA ASP A 38 10.00 7.01 5.77
C ASP A 38 9.49 6.80 7.19
N GLU A 39 10.22 6.00 7.97
CA GLU A 39 9.80 5.59 9.31
C GLU A 39 9.53 6.79 10.23
N GLN A 40 10.33 7.85 10.12
CA GLN A 40 10.13 9.08 10.91
C GLN A 40 8.80 9.76 10.58
N VAL A 41 8.46 9.85 9.29
CA VAL A 41 7.19 10.42 8.82
C VAL A 41 6.02 9.52 9.23
N GLN A 42 6.19 8.19 9.14
CA GLN A 42 5.21 7.21 9.59
C GLN A 42 4.89 7.37 11.08
N ILE A 43 5.94 7.49 11.91
CA ILE A 43 5.81 7.71 13.34
C ILE A 43 5.07 9.02 13.61
N GLN A 44 5.52 10.12 13.02
CA GLN A 44 4.93 11.44 13.21
C GLN A 44 3.44 11.47 12.85
N ARG A 45 3.07 10.94 11.67
CA ARG A 45 1.67 10.88 11.20
C ARG A 45 0.82 10.00 12.12
N THR A 46 1.34 8.87 12.59
CA THR A 46 0.63 7.97 13.51
C THR A 46 0.39 8.64 14.86
N GLN A 47 1.39 9.31 15.43
CA GLN A 47 1.22 10.05 16.69
C GLN A 47 0.17 11.17 16.57
N GLN A 48 0.21 11.93 15.46
CA GLN A 48 -0.75 13.02 15.23
C GLN A 48 -2.18 12.51 15.07
N ARG A 49 -2.38 11.44 14.31
CA ARG A 49 -3.69 10.85 14.03
C ARG A 49 -4.28 10.15 15.25
N ASP A 50 -3.50 9.28 15.88
CA ASP A 50 -4.00 8.36 16.90
C ASP A 50 -3.81 8.90 18.33
N LYS A 51 -3.09 10.02 18.49
CA LYS A 51 -2.81 10.69 19.78
C LYS A 51 -2.15 9.78 20.81
N VAL A 52 -1.24 8.91 20.36
CA VAL A 52 -0.54 7.93 21.22
C VAL A 52 0.93 8.30 21.44
N PRO A 53 1.55 7.85 22.55
CA PRO A 53 2.98 8.06 22.82
C PRO A 53 3.87 7.37 21.77
N LEU A 54 5.07 7.91 21.56
CA LEU A 54 6.08 7.40 20.62
C LEU A 54 6.36 5.90 20.83
N GLU A 55 6.51 5.48 22.09
CA GLU A 55 6.80 4.10 22.45
C GLU A 55 5.68 3.13 22.03
N GLN A 56 4.42 3.59 22.04
CA GLN A 56 3.30 2.78 21.55
C GLN A 56 3.34 2.66 20.02
N VAL A 57 3.66 3.74 19.31
CA VAL A 57 3.81 3.71 17.84
C VAL A 57 4.93 2.76 17.43
N LYS A 58 6.11 2.84 18.07
CA LYS A 58 7.22 1.93 17.80
C LYS A 58 6.86 0.47 18.01
N LYS A 59 6.09 0.15 19.07
CA LYS A 59 5.59 -1.21 19.31
C LYS A 59 4.66 -1.69 18.20
N ILE A 60 3.77 -0.82 17.71
CA ILE A 60 2.89 -1.13 16.58
C ILE A 60 3.73 -1.41 15.34
N LEU A 61 4.69 -0.54 15.00
CA LEU A 61 5.55 -0.74 13.83
C LEU A 61 6.40 -2.02 13.94
N ALA A 62 6.90 -2.34 15.13
CA ALA A 62 7.67 -3.56 15.38
C ALA A 62 6.85 -4.86 15.27
N SER A 63 5.52 -4.79 15.36
CA SER A 63 4.63 -5.95 15.16
C SER A 63 4.29 -6.22 13.68
N GLN A 64 4.73 -5.35 12.79
CA GLN A 64 4.47 -5.43 11.35
C GLN A 64 5.70 -5.92 10.60
N ALA A 65 5.54 -6.30 9.34
CA ALA A 65 6.64 -6.55 8.44
C ALA A 65 7.52 -5.30 8.35
N SER A 66 8.84 -5.51 8.35
CA SER A 66 9.80 -4.43 8.17
C SER A 66 9.60 -3.76 6.81
N ARG A 67 10.08 -2.51 6.69
CA ARG A 67 10.07 -1.79 5.42
C ARG A 67 10.75 -2.60 4.31
N SER A 68 11.90 -3.22 4.61
CA SER A 68 12.64 -4.02 3.64
C SER A 68 11.84 -5.24 3.16
N GLU A 69 11.13 -5.93 4.06
CA GLU A 69 10.29 -7.07 3.69
C GLU A 69 9.12 -6.64 2.80
N ARG A 70 8.47 -5.51 3.13
CA ARG A 70 7.39 -4.97 2.30
C ARG A 70 7.87 -4.59 0.90
N LEU A 71 9.00 -3.89 0.80
CA LEU A 71 9.57 -3.49 -0.48
C LEU A 71 10.04 -4.68 -1.31
N ALA A 72 10.59 -5.73 -0.67
CA ALA A 72 11.02 -6.94 -1.36
C ALA A 72 9.85 -7.75 -1.94
N ALA A 73 8.66 -7.67 -1.32
CA ALA A 73 7.46 -8.34 -1.80
C ALA A 73 6.71 -7.54 -2.88
N ALA A 74 7.01 -6.25 -3.06
CA ALA A 74 6.24 -5.34 -3.90
C ALA A 74 6.54 -5.54 -5.39
N ASP A 75 5.49 -5.51 -6.22
CA ASP A 75 5.62 -5.38 -7.67
C ASP A 75 5.78 -3.91 -8.10
N ASP A 76 5.11 -3.01 -7.38
CA ASP A 76 5.14 -1.56 -7.62
C ASP A 76 5.23 -0.82 -6.28
N VAL A 77 5.83 0.37 -6.28
CA VAL A 77 5.97 1.21 -5.08
C VAL A 77 5.56 2.65 -5.39
N ILE A 78 4.76 3.24 -4.50
CA ILE A 78 4.52 4.69 -4.44
C ILE A 78 5.23 5.23 -3.20
N THR A 79 6.01 6.29 -3.36
CA THR A 79 6.61 7.00 -2.23
C THR A 79 5.69 8.13 -1.77
N ASN A 80 5.33 8.10 -0.48
CA ASN A 80 4.40 9.05 0.17
C ASN A 80 5.09 9.85 1.29
N ASN A 81 6.31 10.32 1.00
CA ASN A 81 7.10 11.18 1.88
C ASN A 81 6.72 12.67 1.72
N ASP A 82 6.39 13.06 0.49
CA ASP A 82 6.12 14.45 0.12
C ASP A 82 4.63 14.82 0.26
N ASP A 83 4.27 15.99 -0.27
CA ASP A 83 2.90 16.47 -0.35
C ASP A 83 2.03 15.59 -1.27
N GLU A 84 0.72 15.61 -1.02
CA GLU A 84 -0.28 14.89 -1.81
C GLU A 84 -0.19 15.21 -3.32
N GLN A 85 0.25 16.43 -3.67
CA GLN A 85 0.46 16.83 -5.06
C GLN A 85 1.50 15.98 -5.79
N ALA A 86 2.52 15.48 -5.08
CA ALA A 86 3.55 14.62 -5.65
C ALA A 86 3.07 13.17 -5.88
N LEU A 87 1.91 12.79 -5.33
CA LEU A 87 1.32 11.46 -5.51
C LEU A 87 0.59 11.33 -6.83
N TYR A 88 -0.10 12.38 -7.30
CA TYR A 88 -0.87 12.33 -8.55
C TYR A 88 -0.10 11.79 -9.75
N PRO A 89 1.11 12.28 -10.09
CA PRO A 89 1.84 11.75 -11.24
C PRO A 89 2.26 10.28 -11.06
N GLN A 90 2.55 9.84 -9.83
CA GLN A 90 2.88 8.44 -9.55
C GLN A 90 1.67 7.53 -9.71
N VAL A 91 0.52 7.95 -9.18
CA VAL A 91 -0.75 7.23 -9.29
C VAL A 91 -1.22 7.16 -10.74
N GLU A 92 -1.17 8.27 -11.48
CA GLU A 92 -1.59 8.30 -12.89
C GLU A 92 -0.75 7.34 -13.74
N LYS A 93 0.57 7.33 -13.55
CA LYS A 93 1.47 6.40 -14.24
C LYS A 93 1.11 4.94 -13.97
N LEU A 94 0.85 4.58 -12.71
CA LEU A 94 0.47 3.23 -12.34
C LEU A 94 -0.93 2.87 -12.82
N HIS A 95 -1.87 3.82 -12.79
CA HIS A 95 -3.20 3.63 -13.32
C HIS A 95 -3.17 3.26 -14.81
N GLN A 96 -2.47 4.04 -15.63
CA GLN A 96 -2.31 3.75 -17.06
C GLN A 96 -1.65 2.39 -17.30
N TYR A 97 -0.65 2.06 -16.50
CA TYR A 97 0.02 0.76 -16.57
C TYR A 97 -0.94 -0.40 -16.24
N TYR A 98 -1.74 -0.27 -15.17
CA TYR A 98 -2.71 -1.30 -14.79
C TYR A 98 -3.87 -1.43 -15.77
N LEU A 99 -4.31 -0.33 -16.39
CA LEU A 99 -5.26 -0.38 -17.50
C LEU A 99 -4.70 -1.20 -18.67
N ALA A 100 -3.46 -0.94 -19.09
CA ALA A 100 -2.83 -1.68 -20.17
C ALA A 100 -2.69 -3.18 -19.85
N LEU A 101 -2.31 -3.53 -18.62
CA LEU A 101 -2.25 -4.91 -18.16
C LEU A 101 -3.62 -5.60 -18.14
N SER A 102 -4.68 -4.88 -17.74
CA SER A 102 -6.04 -5.43 -17.69
C SER A 102 -6.63 -5.74 -19.07
N GLN A 103 -6.17 -5.04 -20.11
CA GLN A 103 -6.60 -5.25 -21.50
C GLN A 103 -5.80 -6.34 -22.23
N SER A 104 -4.65 -6.73 -21.67
CA SER A 104 -3.73 -7.70 -22.27
C SER A 104 -3.93 -9.13 -21.73
N GLN A 105 -5.04 -9.39 -21.03
CA GLN A 105 -5.43 -10.70 -20.50
C GLN A 105 -6.56 -11.34 -21.30
#